data_AF-A0A7V9I801-F1
#
_entry.id   AF-A0A7V9I801-F1
#
_cell.length_a   1.000
_cell.length_b   1.000
_cell.length_c   1.000
_cell.angle_alpha   90.00
_cell.angle_beta   90.00
_cell.angle_gamma   90.00
#
_symmetry.space_group_name_H-M   'P 1'
#
loop_
_entity.id
_entity.type
_entity.pdbx_description
1 polymer ?
#
loop_
_entity_poly.entity_id
_entity_poly.type
_entity_poly.pdbx_seq_one_letter_code
_entity_poly.pdbx_strand_id
1 'polypeptide(L)'
;MSYADETMGETAREIKQYIYDSTIFETDPQPLKGDAAWWAGQLGMTPEEIREGLEELAATNTLVKDGEGDGSTYIYVAMTVVSPELHGNREPEG
;
A
#
# COMPACT_ATOMS: atom_id res chain seq x y z
N MET A 1 11.00 -7.76 -16.38
CA MET A 1 10.44 -8.86 -15.56
C MET A 1 10.58 -8.44 -14.11
N SER A 2 9.50 -8.01 -13.47
CA SER A 2 9.52 -7.63 -12.05
C SER A 2 9.43 -8.90 -11.20
N TYR A 3 10.55 -9.27 -10.60
CA TYR A 3 10.74 -10.46 -9.76
C TYR A 3 10.01 -10.44 -8.40
N ALA A 4 9.25 -9.38 -8.09
CA ALA A 4 8.68 -9.17 -6.75
C ALA A 4 7.32 -9.84 -6.53
N ASP A 5 6.64 -10.32 -7.58
CA ASP A 5 5.28 -10.84 -7.46
C ASP A 5 5.22 -12.37 -7.25
N GLU A 6 6.25 -13.12 -7.65
CA GLU A 6 6.24 -14.59 -7.58
C GLU A 6 6.50 -15.14 -6.16
N THR A 7 7.09 -14.36 -5.25
CA THR A 7 7.40 -14.80 -3.88
C THR A 7 6.38 -14.37 -2.83
N MET A 8 5.36 -13.61 -3.23
CA MET A 8 4.46 -12.97 -2.27
C MET A 8 3.42 -13.95 -1.70
N GLY A 9 3.09 -13.87 -0.41
CA GLY A 9 2.02 -14.67 0.19
C GLY A 9 0.64 -14.35 -0.42
N GLU A 10 -0.30 -15.31 -0.38
CA GLU A 10 -1.67 -15.11 -0.87
C GLU A 10 -2.37 -13.94 -0.15
N THR A 11 -2.31 -13.93 1.18
CA THR A 11 -2.82 -12.84 2.02
C THR A 11 -2.21 -11.48 1.64
N ALA A 12 -0.90 -11.41 1.41
CA ALA A 12 -0.23 -10.17 1.01
C ALA A 12 -0.72 -9.67 -0.37
N ARG A 13 -1.00 -10.58 -1.31
CA ARG A 13 -1.62 -10.23 -2.59
C ARG A 13 -3.04 -9.69 -2.43
N GLU A 14 -3.84 -10.31 -1.57
CA GLU A 14 -5.20 -9.84 -1.30
C GLU A 14 -5.22 -8.45 -0.66
N ILE A 15 -4.34 -8.20 0.31
CA ILE A 15 -4.19 -6.86 0.90
C ILE A 15 -3.78 -5.83 -0.17
N LYS A 16 -2.84 -6.18 -1.05
CA LYS A 16 -2.44 -5.31 -2.17
C LYS A 16 -3.57 -5.03 -3.14
N GLN A 17 -4.37 -6.04 -3.48
CA GLN A 17 -5.51 -5.87 -4.36
C GLN A 17 -6.54 -4.93 -3.73
N TYR A 18 -6.84 -5.11 -2.44
CA TYR A 18 -7.72 -4.20 -1.71
C TYR A 18 -7.21 -2.75 -1.69
N ILE A 19 -5.91 -2.55 -1.44
CA ILE A 19 -5.28 -1.23 -1.49
C ILE A 19 -5.47 -0.60 -2.88
N TYR A 20 -5.19 -1.37 -3.93
CA TYR A 20 -5.34 -0.91 -5.30
C TYR A 20 -6.79 -0.51 -5.61
N ASP A 21 -7.75 -1.38 -5.30
CA ASP A 21 -9.18 -1.12 -5.55
C ASP A 21 -9.70 0.08 -4.73
N SER A 22 -9.14 0.30 -3.54
CA SER A 22 -9.50 1.43 -2.67
C SER A 22 -8.88 2.76 -3.12
N THR A 23 -7.88 2.76 -4.00
CA THR A 23 -7.10 3.98 -4.32
C THR A 23 -7.01 4.32 -5.80
N ILE A 24 -7.29 3.36 -6.70
CA ILE A 24 -7.07 3.49 -8.16
C ILE A 24 -7.83 4.66 -8.80
N PHE A 25 -9.02 5.01 -8.31
CA PHE A 25 -9.85 6.08 -8.89
C PHE A 25 -9.80 7.39 -8.10
N GLU A 26 -9.03 7.45 -7.01
CA GLU A 26 -8.90 8.66 -6.20
C GLU A 26 -7.79 9.55 -6.73
N THR A 27 -8.09 10.85 -6.90
CA THR A 27 -7.10 11.85 -7.33
C THR A 27 -6.14 12.24 -6.19
N ASP A 28 -6.62 12.14 -4.95
CA ASP A 28 -5.84 12.37 -3.72
C ASP A 28 -6.22 11.31 -2.67
N PRO A 29 -5.83 10.05 -2.90
CA PRO A 29 -6.18 8.93 -2.03
C PRO A 29 -5.73 9.18 -0.60
N GLN A 30 -6.67 9.12 0.33
CA GLN A 30 -6.32 9.19 1.75
C GLN A 30 -5.51 7.96 2.15
N PRO A 31 -4.50 8.10 3.04
CA PRO A 31 -3.75 6.96 3.53
C PRO A 31 -4.67 5.94 4.19
N LEU A 32 -4.52 4.66 3.83
CA LEU A 32 -5.20 3.57 4.51
C LEU A 32 -4.39 3.24 5.76
N LYS A 33 -5.00 3.35 6.93
CA LYS A 33 -4.34 3.18 8.22
C LYS A 33 -5.20 2.36 9.17
N GLY A 34 -4.63 1.31 9.73
CA GLY A 34 -5.30 0.48 10.72
C GLY A 34 -4.37 -0.56 11.36
N ASP A 35 -4.79 -1.09 12.50
CA ASP A 35 -4.19 -2.27 13.10
C ASP A 35 -4.63 -3.56 12.36
N ALA A 36 -4.06 -4.70 12.74
CA ALA A 36 -4.40 -5.99 12.11
C ALA A 36 -5.91 -6.29 12.17
N ALA A 37 -6.61 -5.89 13.23
CA ALA A 37 -8.05 -6.13 13.37
C ALA A 37 -8.87 -5.28 12.38
N TRP A 38 -8.47 -4.03 12.16
CA TRP A 38 -9.11 -3.17 11.16
C TRP A 38 -8.95 -3.72 9.75
N TRP A 39 -7.73 -4.11 9.38
CA TRP A 39 -7.42 -4.69 8.06
C TRP A 39 -8.18 -6.01 7.85
N ALA A 40 -8.20 -6.87 8.88
CA ALA A 40 -8.95 -8.12 8.86
C ALA A 40 -10.44 -7.88 8.60
N GLY A 41 -11.02 -6.84 9.21
CA GLY A 41 -12.40 -6.43 8.99
C GLY A 41 -12.70 -5.96 7.56
N GLN A 42 -11.72 -5.37 6.84
CA GLN A 42 -11.92 -4.95 5.45
C GLN A 42 -11.93 -6.13 4.48
N LEU A 43 -11.14 -7.16 4.77
CA LEU A 43 -10.93 -8.33 3.91
C LEU A 43 -11.79 -9.54 4.32
N GLY A 44 -12.51 -9.46 5.44
CA GLY A 44 -13.32 -10.55 5.95
C GLY A 44 -12.51 -11.73 6.48
N MET A 45 -11.30 -11.47 6.98
CA MET A 45 -10.36 -12.45 7.53
C MET A 45 -10.26 -12.33 9.06
N THR A 46 -9.49 -13.21 9.70
CA THR A 46 -9.09 -13.05 11.10
C THR A 46 -7.82 -12.18 11.23
N PRO A 47 -7.61 -11.50 12.37
CA PRO A 47 -6.37 -10.76 12.64
C PRO A 47 -5.10 -11.63 12.55
N GLU A 48 -5.21 -12.91 12.90
CA GLU A 48 -4.09 -13.85 12.82
C GLU A 48 -3.70 -14.16 11.38
N GLU A 49 -4.67 -14.43 10.51
CA GLU A 49 -4.45 -14.71 9.08
C GLU A 49 -3.83 -13.51 8.36
N ILE A 50 -4.28 -12.30 8.69
CA ILE A 50 -3.84 -11.10 7.97
C ILE A 50 -2.45 -10.61 8.41
N ARG A 51 -2.04 -10.91 9.64
CA ARG A 51 -0.81 -10.38 10.23
C ARG A 51 0.42 -10.75 9.40
N GLU A 52 0.53 -12.00 8.95
CA GLU A 52 1.65 -12.43 8.11
C GLU A 52 1.74 -11.62 6.81
N GLY A 53 0.59 -11.37 6.15
CA GLY A 53 0.55 -10.56 4.94
C GLY A 53 0.92 -9.10 5.18
N LEU A 54 0.48 -8.51 6.29
CA LEU A 54 0.84 -7.12 6.65
C LEU A 54 2.34 -6.97 6.95
N GLU A 55 2.94 -7.93 7.66
CA GLU A 55 4.38 -7.94 7.92
C GLU A 55 5.20 -8.09 6.63
N GLU A 56 4.76 -8.95 5.72
CA GLU A 56 5.42 -9.12 4.42
C GLU A 56 5.36 -7.84 3.57
N LEU A 57 4.21 -7.18 3.56
CA LEU A 57 4.05 -5.90 2.87
C LEU A 57 4.85 -4.77 3.52
N ALA A 58 5.01 -4.80 4.85
CA ALA A 58 5.93 -3.89 5.55
C ALA A 58 7.39 -4.17 5.17
N ALA A 59 7.80 -5.44 5.12
CA ALA A 59 9.15 -5.85 4.73
C ALA A 59 9.51 -5.47 3.28
N THR A 60 8.51 -5.41 2.40
CA THR A 60 8.68 -4.96 0.99
C THR A 60 8.52 -3.46 0.79
N ASN A 61 8.37 -2.68 1.87
CA ASN A 61 8.11 -1.23 1.86
C ASN A 61 6.80 -0.84 1.13
N THR A 62 5.85 -1.77 0.99
CA THR A 62 4.50 -1.45 0.50
C THR A 62 3.69 -0.75 1.59
N LEU A 63 3.86 -1.18 2.84
CA LEU A 63 3.25 -0.59 4.03
C LEU A 63 4.32 0.01 4.94
N VAL A 64 3.98 1.10 5.61
CA VAL A 64 4.72 1.59 6.77
C VAL A 64 4.12 0.95 8.02
N LYS A 65 4.97 0.31 8.82
CA LYS A 65 4.60 -0.22 10.14
C LYS A 65 5.03 0.78 11.21
N ASP A 66 4.08 1.16 12.06
CA ASP A 66 4.30 2.02 13.23
C ASP A 66 3.95 1.24 14.51
N GLY A 67 4.94 1.06 15.38
CA GLY A 67 4.84 0.24 16.60
C GLY A 67 5.38 -1.19 16.45
N GLU A 68 5.34 -1.93 17.56
CA GLU A 68 5.82 -3.31 17.66
C GLU A 68 4.73 -4.24 18.24
N GLY A 69 4.75 -5.51 17.84
CA GLY A 69 3.82 -6.53 18.32
C GLY A 69 2.37 -6.27 17.89
N ASP A 70 1.41 -6.71 18.71
CA ASP A 70 -0.02 -6.72 18.37
C ASP A 70 -0.67 -5.32 18.32
N GLY A 71 0.02 -4.29 18.82
CA GLY A 71 -0.41 -2.89 18.72
C GLY A 71 0.10 -2.17 17.47
N SER A 72 0.75 -2.89 16.54
CA SER A 72 1.30 -2.28 15.33
C SER A 72 0.20 -1.72 14.44
N THR A 73 0.41 -0.51 13.96
CA THR A 73 -0.43 0.12 12.96
C THR A 73 0.25 0.05 11.60
N TYR A 74 -0.48 -0.40 10.59
CA TYR A 74 0.02 -0.51 9.21
C TYR A 74 -0.63 0.56 8.36
N ILE A 75 0.20 1.25 7.58
CA ILE A 75 -0.17 2.46 6.85
C ILE A 75 0.25 2.29 5.38
N TYR A 76 -0.72 2.35 4.48
CA TYR A 76 -0.45 2.56 3.06
C TYR A 76 -0.50 4.05 2.76
N VAL A 77 0.56 4.56 2.16
CA VAL A 77 0.60 5.93 1.62
C VAL A 77 0.74 5.82 0.12
N ALA A 78 -0.30 6.19 -0.60
CA ALA A 78 -0.25 6.30 -2.05
C ALA A 78 0.77 7.38 -2.41
N MET A 79 1.89 6.99 -3.01
CA MET A 79 2.79 7.96 -3.61
C MET A 79 2.14 8.44 -4.91
N THR A 80 1.59 9.65 -4.91
CA THR A 80 1.31 10.36 -6.17
C THR A 80 2.64 10.51 -6.91
N VAL A 81 2.83 9.71 -7.95
CA VAL A 81 3.90 9.95 -8.92
C VAL A 81 3.54 11.26 -9.61
N VAL A 82 4.11 12.36 -9.14
CA VAL A 82 4.06 13.62 -9.86
C VAL A 82 4.90 13.40 -11.11
N SER A 83 4.26 13.05 -12.23
CA SER A 83 4.94 12.97 -13.52
C SER A 83 5.64 14.32 -13.77
N PRO A 84 6.97 14.36 -13.90
CA PRO A 84 7.70 15.62 -14.13
C PRO A 84 7.34 16.30 -15.46
N GLU A 85 6.58 15.63 -16.34
CA GLU A 85 6.38 16.03 -17.74
C GLU A 85 5.25 17.03 -18.01
N LEU A 86 4.77 17.76 -17.00
CA LEU A 86 3.83 18.88 -17.21
C LEU A 86 4.45 20.28 -17.00
N HIS A 87 5.75 20.36 -16.73
CA HIS A 87 6.49 21.60 -16.97
C HIS A 87 7.04 21.57 -18.39
N GLY A 88 6.16 21.89 -19.36
CA GLY A 88 6.60 22.20 -20.70
C GLY A 88 7.66 23.31 -20.63
N ASN A 89 8.90 22.97 -20.98
CA ASN A 89 9.91 23.95 -21.34
C ASN A 89 9.34 24.76 -22.51
N ARG A 90 8.76 25.92 -22.21
CA ARG A 90 8.71 26.99 -23.19
C ARG A 90 10.15 27.44 -23.39
N GLU A 91 10.77 26.96 -24.45
CA GLU A 91 11.96 27.59 -25.00
C GLU A 91 11.67 29.08 -25.18
N PRO A 92 12.52 30.00 -24.68
CA PRO A 92 12.38 31.40 -25.04
C PRO A 92 12.78 31.52 -26.51
N GLU A 93 11.81 31.80 -27.39
CA GLU A 93 12.10 32.40 -28.69
C GLU A 93 12.69 33.79 -28.43
N GLY A 94 14.00 33.93 -28.61
CA GLY A 94 14.75 35.18 -28.47
C GLY A 94 16.14 35.08 -29.07
#